data_AF-A0A6G2JL80-F1
#
_entry.id   AF-A0A6G2JL80-F1
#
_cell.length_a   1.000
_cell.length_b   1.000
_cell.length_c   1.000
_cell.angle_alpha   90.00
_cell.angle_beta   90.00
_cell.angle_gamma   90.00
#
_symmetry.space_group_name_H-M   'P 1'
#
loop_
_entity.id
_entity.type
_entity.pdbx_description
1 polymer ?
#
loop_
_entity_poly.entity_id
_entity_poly.type
_entity_poly.pdbx_seq_one_letter_code
_entity_poly.pdbx_strand_id
1 'polypeptide(L)' 'MNAGFYVVCIDNTDYTASLEKHKIYRVVRDEAARDDGDLRVIDESGEDYLYPAARFVTISVPDEVEKSLALD' A
#
# COMPACT_ATOMS: atom_id res chain seq x y z
N MET A 1 5.98 1.50 -18.90
CA MET A 1 4.89 1.32 -17.93
C MET A 1 5.54 0.79 -16.67
N ASN A 2 5.63 1.61 -15.63
CA ASN A 2 6.10 1.12 -14.33
C ASN A 2 4.95 0.31 -13.76
N ALA A 3 5.09 -1.01 -13.69
CA ALA A 3 4.13 -1.84 -12.98
C ALA A 3 4.05 -1.35 -11.52
N GLY A 4 2.86 -0.98 -11.08
CA GLY A 4 2.59 -0.59 -9.71
C GLY A 4 2.82 -1.76 -8.76
N PHE A 5 3.43 -1.49 -7.60
CA PHE A 5 3.51 -2.46 -6.51
C PHE A 5 2.28 -2.27 -5.63
N TYR A 6 1.51 -3.34 -5.41
CA TYR A 6 0.28 -3.30 -4.63
C TYR A 6 0.36 -4.23 -3.43
N VAL A 7 -0.33 -3.84 -2.36
CA VAL A 7 -0.45 -4.63 -1.14
C VAL A 7 -1.87 -4.63 -0.62
N VAL A 8 -2.24 -5.65 0.14
CA VAL A 8 -3.48 -5.71 0.90
C VAL A 8 -3.16 -5.56 2.38
N CYS A 9 -3.88 -4.69 3.09
CA CYS A 9 -3.80 -4.63 4.55
C CYS A 9 -4.48 -5.88 5.14
N ILE A 10 -3.74 -6.71 5.87
CA ILE A 10 -4.27 -7.90 6.55
C ILE A 10 -4.48 -7.66 8.05
N ASP A 11 -3.88 -6.61 8.60
CA ASP A 11 -4.01 -6.23 10.01
C ASP A 11 -3.91 -4.71 10.21
N ASN A 12 -5.04 -4.09 10.55
CA ASN A 12 -5.15 -2.67 10.88
C ASN A 12 -5.26 -2.40 12.39
N THR A 13 -4.92 -3.37 13.26
CA THR A 13 -4.90 -3.17 14.72
C THR A 13 -4.05 -1.95 15.06
N ASP A 14 -4.51 -1.08 15.96
CA ASP A 14 -3.90 0.22 16.32
C ASP A 14 -3.95 1.32 15.23
N TYR A 15 -4.36 0.99 14.00
CA TYR A 15 -4.46 1.94 12.87
C TYR A 15 -5.84 1.93 12.22
N THR A 16 -6.90 1.60 12.96
CA THR A 16 -8.26 1.44 12.39
C THR A 16 -8.85 2.71 11.79
N ALA A 17 -8.31 3.89 12.15
CA ALA A 17 -8.68 5.17 11.58
C ALA A 17 -7.96 5.51 10.27
N SER A 18 -6.85 4.84 9.97
CA SER A 18 -5.98 5.15 8.82
C SER A 18 -5.82 3.98 7.85
N LEU A 19 -6.03 2.75 8.32
CA LEU A 19 -5.96 1.52 7.53
C LEU A 19 -7.29 0.80 7.52
N GLU A 20 -7.73 0.42 6.34
CA GLU A 20 -8.88 -0.43 6.09
C GLU A 20 -8.40 -1.85 5.83
N LYS A 21 -8.83 -2.77 6.69
CA LYS A 21 -8.52 -4.19 6.53
C LYS A 21 -9.12 -4.72 5.21
N HIS A 22 -8.32 -5.49 4.48
CA HIS A 22 -8.58 -6.05 3.15
C HIS A 22 -8.59 -5.04 1.98
N LYS A 23 -8.32 -3.76 2.22
CA LYS A 23 -8.16 -2.77 1.15
C LYS A 23 -6.82 -2.94 0.43
N ILE A 24 -6.84 -2.67 -0.87
CA ILE A 24 -5.64 -2.63 -1.72
C ILE A 24 -5.04 -1.23 -1.64
N TYR A 25 -3.74 -1.16 -1.38
CA TYR A 25 -2.97 0.06 -1.35
C TYR A 25 -1.84 0.00 -2.39
N ARG A 26 -1.47 1.16 -2.94
CA ARG A 26 -0.29 1.31 -3.80
C ARG A 26 0.94 1.56 -2.94
N VAL A 27 2.05 0.91 -3.26
CA VAL A 27 3.34 1.08 -2.56
C VAL A 27 4.20 2.11 -3.27
N VAL A 28 4.83 2.98 -2.48
CA VAL A 28 5.91 3.87 -2.92
C VAL A 28 7.23 3.20 -2.61
N ARG A 29 8.15 3.20 -3.58
CA ARG A 29 9.52 2.72 -3.34
C ARG A 29 10.22 3.67 -2.39
N ASP A 30 10.54 3.18 -1.20
CA ASP A 30 11.29 3.88 -0.17
C ASP A 30 12.24 2.86 0.50
N GLU A 31 13.52 2.93 0.14
CA GLU A 31 14.54 2.00 0.66
C GLU A 31 14.81 2.24 2.15
N ALA A 32 14.76 3.50 2.61
CA ALA A 32 14.99 3.84 4.00
C ALA A 32 13.88 3.26 4.89
N ALA A 33 12.62 3.44 4.49
CA ALA A 33 11.49 2.81 5.18
C ALA A 33 11.63 1.29 5.22
N ARG A 34 12.05 0.68 4.10
CA ARG A 34 12.21 -0.78 4.03
C ARG A 34 13.28 -1.28 5.00
N ASP A 35 14.38 -0.55 5.13
CA ASP A 35 15.48 -0.90 6.04
C ASP A 35 15.04 -0.83 7.52
N ASP A 36 14.07 0.05 7.83
CA ASP A 36 13.44 0.16 9.14
C ASP A 36 12.28 -0.85 9.36
N GLY A 37 11.96 -1.68 8.37
CA GLY A 37 10.87 -2.66 8.43
C GLY A 37 9.47 -2.08 8.15
N ASP A 38 9.43 -0.85 7.64
CA ASP A 38 8.23 -0.13 7.26
C ASP A 38 7.94 -0.22 5.76
N LEU A 39 6.72 0.14 5.39
CA LEU A 39 6.22 0.22 4.04
C LEU A 39 5.51 1.55 3.84
N ARG A 40 5.91 2.29 2.80
CA ARG A 40 5.23 3.52 2.37
C ARG A 40 4.11 3.18 1.41
N VAL A 41 2.88 3.48 1.79
CA VAL A 41 1.67 3.21 0.98
C VAL A 41 0.88 4.49 0.74
N ILE A 42 0.14 4.54 -0.36
CA ILE A 42 -0.76 5.64 -0.71
C ILE A 42 -2.21 5.20 -0.49
N ASP A 43 -2.97 6.05 0.19
CA ASP A 43 -4.40 5.85 0.43
C ASP A 43 -5.29 6.54 -0.64
N GLU A 44 -6.59 6.62 -0.40
CA GLU A 44 -7.56 7.22 -1.32
C GLU A 44 -7.45 8.75 -1.47
N SER A 45 -6.78 9.42 -0.53
CA SER A 45 -6.53 10.86 -0.61
C SER A 45 -5.39 11.18 -1.58
N GLY A 46 -4.57 10.18 -1.92
CA GLY A 46 -3.36 10.33 -2.71
C GLY A 46 -2.12 10.68 -1.88
N GLU A 47 -2.28 10.86 -0.57
CA GLU A 47 -1.17 11.05 0.36
C GLU A 47 -0.50 9.73 0.70
N ASP A 48 0.81 9.79 0.98
CA ASP A 48 1.60 8.63 1.36
C ASP A 48 1.90 8.59 2.86
N TYR A 49 1.85 7.38 3.41
CA TYR A 49 2.02 7.12 4.84
C TYR A 49 2.92 5.90 5.08
N LEU A 50 3.63 5.90 6.21
CA LEU A 50 4.47 4.80 6.65
C LEU A 50 3.77 3.93 7.70
N TYR A 51 3.85 2.62 7.50
CA TYR A 51 3.34 1.62 8.43
C TYR A 51 4.26 0.40 8.48
N PRO A 52 4.24 -0.38 9.58
CA PRO A 52 4.97 -1.64 9.64
C PRO A 52 4.61 -2.58 8.48
N ALA A 53 5.61 -3.03 7.73
CA ALA A 53 5.39 -3.84 6.53
C ALA A 53 4.65 -5.16 6.82
N ALA A 54 4.80 -5.69 8.04
CA ALA A 54 4.14 -6.93 8.48
C ALA A 54 2.59 -6.88 8.46
N ARG A 55 2.01 -5.68 8.37
CA ARG A 55 0.55 -5.48 8.26
C ARG A 55 0.01 -5.75 6.86
N PHE A 56 0.89 -5.97 5.90
CA PHE A 56 0.56 -6.00 4.48
C PHE A 56 1.04 -7.28 3.80
N VAL A 57 0.31 -7.68 2.76
CA VAL A 57 0.71 -8.77 1.86
C VAL A 57 0.76 -8.22 0.44
N THR A 58 1.89 -8.43 -0.25
CA THR A 58 2.06 -8.06 -1.66
C THR A 58 1.15 -8.89 -2.55
N ILE A 59 0.50 -8.23 -3.50
CA ILE A 59 -0.34 -8.88 -4.51
C ILE A 59 0.03 -8.39 -5.91
N SER A 60 -0.24 -9.23 -6.90
CA SER A 60 -0.38 -8.80 -8.28
C SER A 60 -1.85 -8.59 -8.57
N VAL A 61 -2.18 -7.51 -9.27
CA VAL A 61 -3.55 -7.22 -9.70
C VAL A 61 -3.64 -7.31 -11.23
N PRO A 62 -4.81 -7.62 -11.79
CA PRO A 62 -5.03 -7.51 -13.23
C PRO A 62 -4.80 -6.08 -13.74
N ASP A 63 -4.39 -5.93 -15.00
CA ASP A 63 -4.14 -4.62 -15.63
C ASP A 63 -5.31 -3.63 -15.50
N GLU A 64 -6.55 -4.13 -15.56
CA GLU A 64 -7.76 -3.30 -15.42
C GLU A 64 -7.86 -2.69 -14.01
N VAL A 65 -7.49 -3.47 -12.98
CA VAL A 65 -7.47 -3.00 -11.59
C VAL A 65 -6.31 -2.02 -11.40
N GLU A 66 -5.12 -2.31 -11.93
CA GLU A 66 -3.98 -1.38 -11.88
C GLU A 66 -4.33 -0.02 -12.48
N LYS A 67 -5.00 0.00 -13.63
CA LYS A 67 -5.50 1.24 -14.26
C LYS A 67 -6.52 1.98 -13.38
N SER A 68 -7.43 1.26 -12.73
CA SER A 68 -8.42 1.89 -11.83
C SER A 68 -7.82 2.46 -10.54
N LEU A 69 -6.65 1.97 -10.13
CA LEU A 69 -5.93 2.40 -8.93
C LEU A 69 -4.82 3.43 -9.24
N ALA A 70 -4.57 3.72 -10.51
CA ALA A 70 -3.70 4.80 -10.90
C ALA A 70 -4.40 6.12 -10.56
N LEU A 71 -3.87 6.86 -9.58
CA LEU A 71 -4.32 8.23 -9.29
C LEU A 71 -4.13 9.08 -10.54
N ASP A 72 -5.17 9.84 -10.91
CA ASP A 72 -5.14 10.88 -11.96
C ASP A 72 -4.21 12.05 -11.58
#